data_AF-A0A8I6A095-F1
#
_entry.id   AF-A0A8I6A095-F1
#
_cell.length_a   1.000
_cell.length_b   1.000
_cell.length_c   1.000
_cell.angle_alpha   90.00
_cell.angle_beta   90.00
_cell.angle_gamma   90.00
#
_symmetry.space_group_name_H-M   'P 1'
#
loop_
_entity.id
_entity.type
_entity.pdbx_description
1 polymer ?
#
loop_
_entity_poly.entity_id
_entity_poly.type
_entity_poly.pdbx_seq_one_letter_code
_entity_poly.pdbx_strand_id
1 'polypeptide(L)'
;MISMLTMLLYLGLILEHRTKIQAGHLPRPIIWAEPGSMIAIYTSVTIWCQGSWEAQKYHLYKEGNVNPWDTQLPLETRNKAKFNIQYMTTTYADTYKCYYESAAGFSEHSDAMELVMTGAYTNPSLSVWPSSDVTSGVSIAFKCSSSMGFGRFILIQDGKDSFRWTLDSQRHDNQPFHATFVLDTVTPNHNGTFRCYGSFRNEPHLWSKSSDPLVLMVSETKNQSPTHTEDDASVKNTQSEDNGELDSWNPPDKDPHGIVYAQVKPSRLRKDTTSWRPKETQVVTYAQLCSRTQEYDNR
;
A
#
# COMPACT_ATOMS: atom_id res chain seq x y z
N MET A 1 71.87 27.58 12.77
CA MET A 1 71.10 27.20 11.56
C MET A 1 70.28 25.92 11.74
N ILE A 2 70.86 24.80 12.22
CA ILE A 2 70.17 23.49 12.32
C ILE A 2 68.81 23.55 13.06
N SER A 3 68.73 24.30 14.17
CA SER A 3 67.51 24.42 15.00
C SER A 3 66.31 25.12 14.33
N MET A 4 66.50 25.85 13.22
CA MET A 4 65.40 26.48 12.50
C MET A 4 64.78 25.52 11.46
N LEU A 5 65.61 24.65 10.86
CA LEU A 5 65.15 23.63 9.92
C LEU A 5 64.23 22.60 10.61
N THR A 6 64.60 22.18 11.82
CA THR A 6 63.81 21.21 12.61
C THR A 6 62.44 21.76 12.99
N MET A 7 62.35 23.05 13.37
CA MET A 7 61.07 23.69 13.68
C MET A 7 60.18 23.85 12.44
N LEU A 8 60.75 24.19 11.28
CA LEU A 8 60.02 24.29 10.02
C LEU A 8 59.52 22.92 9.51
N LEU A 9 60.33 21.87 9.64
CA LEU A 9 59.92 20.49 9.35
C LEU A 9 58.80 20.02 10.30
N TYR A 10 58.87 20.36 11.59
CA TYR A 10 57.82 20.01 12.55
C TYR A 10 56.51 20.76 12.27
N LEU A 11 56.57 22.04 11.90
CA LEU A 11 55.42 22.82 11.45
C LEU A 11 54.81 22.29 10.13
N GLY A 12 55.65 21.88 9.18
CA GLY A 12 55.20 21.22 7.94
C GLY A 12 54.47 19.90 8.21
N LEU A 13 55.06 19.03 9.03
CA LEU A 13 54.46 17.75 9.41
C LEU A 13 53.15 17.93 10.22
N ILE A 14 53.04 18.95 11.06
CA ILE A 14 51.79 19.28 11.77
C ILE A 14 50.70 19.80 10.81
N LEU A 15 51.08 20.52 9.73
CA LEU A 15 50.14 20.95 8.70
C LEU A 15 49.65 19.78 7.85
N GLU A 16 50.55 18.90 7.41
CA GLU A 16 50.21 17.71 6.61
C GLU A 16 49.34 16.70 7.39
N HIS A 17 49.57 16.55 8.70
CA HIS A 17 48.80 15.58 9.50
C HIS A 17 47.40 16.08 9.92
N ARG A 18 47.02 17.34 9.60
CA ARG A 18 45.71 17.93 9.93
C ARG A 18 44.70 18.02 8.77
N THR A 19 44.99 17.47 7.59
CA THR A 19 44.03 17.37 6.48
C THR A 19 43.82 15.96 5.95
N LYS A 20 43.93 14.94 6.82
CA LYS A 20 43.06 13.77 6.65
C LYS A 20 41.68 14.16 7.16
N ILE A 21 40.95 14.93 6.34
CA ILE A 21 39.51 15.17 6.54
C ILE A 21 38.89 13.79 6.52
N GLN A 22 38.49 13.31 7.71
CA GLN A 22 37.60 12.18 7.82
C GLN A 22 36.30 12.63 7.16
N ALA A 23 36.06 12.17 5.94
CA ALA A 23 34.85 12.49 5.19
C ALA A 23 33.67 12.26 6.12
N GLY A 24 32.98 13.33 6.48
CA GLY A 24 31.91 13.27 7.47
C GLY A 24 30.91 12.24 6.98
N HIS A 25 30.59 11.24 7.81
CA HIS A 25 29.71 10.15 7.40
C HIS A 25 28.31 10.71 7.13
N LEU A 26 28.08 11.08 5.87
CA LEU A 26 26.88 11.76 5.42
C LEU A 26 25.67 10.87 5.73
N PRO A 27 24.64 11.38 6.44
CA PRO A 27 23.51 10.57 6.84
C PRO A 27 22.83 9.97 5.60
N ARG A 28 22.50 8.67 5.69
CA ARG A 28 21.73 7.96 4.67
C ARG A 28 20.38 8.67 4.45
N PRO A 29 19.99 8.98 3.21
CA PRO A 29 18.73 9.65 2.94
C PRO A 29 17.54 8.70 3.05
N ILE A 30 16.37 9.29 3.27
CA ILE A 30 15.07 8.59 3.35
C ILE A 30 14.35 8.78 2.01
N ILE A 31 13.81 7.69 1.46
CA ILE A 31 13.00 7.67 0.24
C ILE A 31 11.56 7.26 0.57
N TRP A 32 10.58 7.91 -0.06
CA TRP A 32 9.16 7.51 -0.01
C TRP A 32 8.41 7.99 -1.26
N ALA A 33 7.16 7.57 -1.42
CA ALA A 33 6.29 8.00 -2.52
C ALA A 33 4.95 8.53 -1.99
N GLU A 34 4.42 9.56 -2.65
CA GLU A 34 3.13 10.18 -2.34
C GLU A 34 2.24 10.13 -3.60
N PRO A 35 0.97 9.67 -3.50
CA PRO A 35 0.22 9.35 -2.27
C PRO A 35 0.58 7.99 -1.63
N GLY A 36 1.41 7.18 -2.27
CA GLY A 36 1.89 5.90 -1.78
C GLY A 36 2.78 5.21 -2.82
N SER A 37 3.17 3.96 -2.58
CA SER A 37 4.03 3.19 -3.51
C SER A 37 3.27 2.25 -4.46
N MET A 38 1.96 2.11 -4.32
CA MET A 38 1.10 1.34 -5.23
C MET A 38 0.25 2.28 -6.05
N ILE A 39 0.54 2.40 -7.35
CA ILE A 39 0.02 3.46 -8.23
C ILE A 39 -0.73 2.84 -9.40
N ALA A 40 -1.92 3.34 -9.71
CA ALA A 40 -2.69 2.87 -10.85
C ALA A 40 -2.15 3.43 -12.17
N ILE A 41 -2.25 2.67 -13.26
CA ILE A 41 -1.93 3.13 -14.62
C ILE A 41 -2.53 4.50 -14.93
N TYR A 42 -1.73 5.38 -15.55
CA TYR A 42 -2.06 6.77 -15.88
C TYR A 42 -2.40 7.71 -14.70
N THR A 43 -2.18 7.30 -13.45
CA THR A 43 -2.20 8.22 -12.30
C THR A 43 -0.81 8.78 -12.00
N SER A 44 -0.74 9.90 -11.26
CA SER A 44 0.51 10.57 -10.93
C SER A 44 1.05 10.13 -9.56
N VAL A 45 2.38 10.08 -9.43
CA VAL A 45 3.08 9.84 -8.15
C VAL A 45 4.30 10.74 -8.04
N THR A 46 4.57 11.24 -6.84
CA THR A 46 5.82 11.94 -6.53
C THR A 46 6.67 11.04 -5.64
N ILE A 47 7.88 10.70 -6.11
CA ILE A 47 8.91 10.10 -5.27
C ILE A 47 9.67 11.23 -4.58
N TRP A 48 9.88 11.09 -3.28
CA TRP A 48 10.60 12.04 -2.45
C TRP A 48 11.92 11.43 -1.97
N CYS A 49 12.95 12.26 -1.90
CA CYS A 49 14.20 11.91 -1.23
C CYS A 49 14.55 13.02 -0.22
N GLN A 50 14.83 12.65 1.03
CA GLN A 50 15.23 13.57 2.10
C GLN A 50 16.65 13.24 2.58
N GLY A 51 17.56 14.21 2.47
CA GLY A 51 18.96 14.10 2.89
C GLY A 51 19.35 15.16 3.92
N SER A 52 20.64 15.49 3.95
CA SER A 52 21.17 16.59 4.77
C SER A 52 20.74 17.96 4.22
N TRP A 53 20.73 18.98 5.08
CA TRP A 53 20.58 20.40 4.70
C TRP A 53 21.76 20.91 3.85
N GLU A 54 22.89 20.19 3.85
CA GLU A 54 24.09 20.44 3.04
C GLU A 54 23.98 19.90 1.60
N ALA A 55 22.89 19.20 1.27
CA ALA A 55 22.71 18.62 -0.06
C ALA A 55 22.61 19.70 -1.15
N GLN A 56 23.26 19.42 -2.28
CA GLN A 56 23.35 20.29 -3.46
C GLN A 56 22.69 19.67 -4.69
N LYS A 57 22.66 18.34 -4.79
CA LYS A 57 21.92 17.57 -5.79
C LYS A 57 21.37 16.30 -5.16
N TYR A 58 20.24 15.82 -5.67
CA TYR A 58 19.65 14.53 -5.34
C TYR A 58 19.57 13.67 -6.60
N HIS A 59 20.01 12.42 -6.49
CA HIS A 59 20.00 11.45 -7.58
C HIS A 59 19.03 10.33 -7.22
N LEU A 60 18.06 10.09 -8.10
CA LEU A 60 17.15 8.96 -8.01
C LEU A 60 17.58 7.90 -9.02
N TYR A 61 17.73 6.66 -8.58
CA TYR A 61 18.15 5.57 -9.44
C TYR A 61 17.27 4.34 -9.25
N LYS A 62 17.24 3.53 -10.30
CA LYS A 62 16.55 2.23 -10.36
C LYS A 62 17.55 1.13 -10.08
N GLU A 63 17.17 0.13 -9.32
CA GLU A 63 18.04 -1.00 -9.00
C GLU A 63 18.50 -1.73 -10.27
N GLY A 64 19.76 -2.18 -10.29
CA GLY A 64 20.39 -2.78 -11.47
C GLY A 64 20.88 -1.79 -12.55
N ASN A 65 20.53 -0.49 -12.48
CA ASN A 65 21.03 0.52 -13.41
C ASN A 65 22.27 1.25 -12.86
N VAL A 66 23.25 1.50 -13.72
CA VAL A 66 24.50 2.20 -13.36
C VAL A 66 24.32 3.72 -13.28
N ASN A 67 23.49 4.28 -14.16
CA ASN A 67 23.24 5.71 -14.22
C ASN A 67 21.99 6.08 -13.40
N PRO A 68 21.95 7.27 -12.74
CA PRO A 68 20.72 7.81 -12.19
C PRO A 68 19.62 7.89 -13.25
N TRP A 69 18.39 7.56 -12.85
CA TRP A 69 17.21 7.71 -13.69
C TRP A 69 16.82 9.19 -13.84
N ASP A 70 16.93 9.96 -12.74
CA ASP A 70 16.73 11.41 -12.74
C ASP A 70 17.64 12.08 -11.68
N THR A 71 17.89 13.37 -11.84
CA THR A 71 18.69 14.19 -10.93
C THR A 71 18.02 15.53 -10.71
N GLN A 72 17.69 15.84 -9.46
CA GLN A 72 16.94 17.03 -9.08
C GLN A 72 17.76 17.91 -8.14
N LEU A 73 17.58 19.22 -8.28
CA LEU A 73 18.11 20.17 -7.31
C LEU A 73 17.25 20.15 -6.03
N PRO A 74 17.84 20.46 -4.86
CA PRO A 74 17.09 20.61 -3.63
C PRO A 74 16.00 21.67 -3.75
N LEU A 75 14.88 21.44 -3.06
CA LEU A 75 13.87 22.47 -2.81
C LEU A 75 14.42 23.58 -1.89
N GLU A 76 13.61 24.62 -1.65
CA GLU A 76 13.97 25.79 -0.82
C GLU A 76 14.58 25.43 0.54
N THR A 77 14.13 24.34 1.16
CA THR A 77 14.62 23.84 2.47
C THR A 77 15.93 23.06 2.41
N ARG A 78 16.52 22.87 1.22
CA ARG A 78 17.76 22.11 0.87
C ARG A 78 17.86 20.64 1.27
N ASN A 79 17.04 20.19 2.21
CA ASN A 79 17.03 18.82 2.73
C ASN A 79 16.11 17.86 1.98
N LYS A 80 15.40 18.30 0.91
CA LYS A 80 14.49 17.46 0.13
C LYS A 80 14.58 17.74 -1.36
N ALA A 81 14.35 16.71 -2.18
CA ALA A 81 14.00 16.81 -3.58
C ALA A 81 12.78 15.94 -3.90
N LYS A 82 12.10 16.28 -5.01
CA LYS A 82 10.91 15.58 -5.50
C LYS A 82 11.11 15.18 -6.96
N PHE A 83 10.71 13.97 -7.30
CA PHE A 83 10.79 13.38 -8.62
C PHE A 83 9.36 13.02 -9.06
N ASN A 84 8.81 13.75 -10.03
CA ASN A 84 7.39 13.67 -10.39
C ASN A 84 7.16 12.78 -11.61
N ILE A 85 6.42 11.69 -11.42
CA ILE A 85 5.90 10.83 -12.49
C ILE A 85 4.46 11.28 -12.76
N GLN A 86 4.26 12.04 -13.84
CA GLN A 86 2.94 12.60 -14.17
C GLN A 86 1.92 11.52 -14.56
N TYR A 87 2.36 10.47 -15.25
CA TYR A 87 1.52 9.37 -15.72
C TYR A 87 2.25 8.05 -15.50
N MET A 88 1.71 7.19 -14.63
CA MET A 88 2.29 5.88 -14.35
C MET A 88 2.16 4.95 -15.56
N THR A 89 3.28 4.41 -16.00
CA THR A 89 3.44 3.45 -17.11
C THR A 89 4.35 2.32 -16.67
N THR A 90 4.42 1.24 -17.46
CA THR A 90 5.23 0.05 -17.13
C THR A 90 6.71 0.37 -16.94
N THR A 91 7.22 1.38 -17.65
CA THR A 91 8.61 1.86 -17.54
C THR A 91 8.96 2.49 -16.19
N TYR A 92 7.97 2.89 -15.38
CA TYR A 92 8.20 3.50 -14.08
C TYR A 92 8.06 2.53 -12.91
N ALA A 93 7.47 1.35 -13.10
CA ALA A 93 7.36 0.35 -12.05
C ALA A 93 8.72 -0.32 -11.82
N ASP A 94 9.32 -0.12 -10.65
CA ASP A 94 10.71 -0.52 -10.39
C ASP A 94 11.04 -0.45 -8.89
N THR A 95 12.19 -0.98 -8.49
CA THR A 95 12.78 -0.71 -7.18
C THR A 95 13.67 0.51 -7.26
N TYR A 96 13.31 1.56 -6.51
CA TYR A 96 14.05 2.82 -6.46
C TYR A 96 14.86 2.96 -5.18
N LYS A 97 15.96 3.69 -5.30
CA LYS A 97 16.79 4.18 -4.19
C LYS A 97 17.29 5.58 -4.56
N CYS A 98 17.64 6.39 -3.57
CA CYS A 98 18.19 7.73 -3.80
C CYS A 98 19.48 7.97 -3.02
N TYR A 99 20.27 8.95 -3.47
CA TYR A 99 21.40 9.50 -2.73
C TYR A 99 21.53 11.00 -3.01
N TYR A 100 22.34 11.71 -2.24
CA TYR A 100 22.62 13.13 -2.47
C TYR A 100 24.12 13.43 -2.53
N GLU A 101 24.44 14.53 -3.21
CA GLU A 101 25.77 15.13 -3.28
C GLU A 101 25.80 16.36 -2.37
N SER A 102 26.91 16.58 -1.67
CA SER A 102 27.18 17.74 -0.82
C SER A 102 28.64 18.18 -0.99
N ALA A 103 29.02 19.31 -0.38
CA ALA A 103 30.43 19.74 -0.36
C ALA A 103 31.37 18.75 0.34
N ALA A 104 30.85 17.85 1.19
CA ALA A 104 31.61 16.79 1.85
C ALA A 104 31.72 15.49 1.02
N GLY A 105 31.05 15.41 -0.13
CA GLY A 105 30.98 14.24 -1.00
C GLY A 105 29.57 13.67 -1.16
N PHE A 106 29.50 12.40 -1.54
CA PHE A 106 28.25 11.66 -1.76
C PHE A 106 27.78 10.93 -0.50
N SER A 107 26.47 10.95 -0.24
CA SER A 107 25.87 10.10 0.78
C SER A 107 25.89 8.63 0.38
N GLU A 108 25.70 7.74 1.34
CA GLU A 108 25.21 6.40 1.03
C GLU A 108 23.86 6.46 0.31
N HIS A 109 23.49 5.35 -0.33
CA HIS A 109 22.15 5.15 -0.87
C HIS A 109 21.13 4.91 0.24
N SER A 110 19.91 5.41 0.03
CA SER A 110 18.73 5.07 0.81
C SER A 110 18.44 3.57 0.81
N ASP A 111 17.55 3.16 1.70
CA ASP A 111 16.91 1.85 1.61
C ASP A 111 16.05 1.76 0.33
N ALA A 112 15.70 0.53 -0.05
CA ALA A 112 14.95 0.24 -1.27
C ALA A 112 13.46 0.55 -1.13
N MET A 113 12.87 1.18 -2.15
CA MET A 113 11.43 1.40 -2.26
C MET A 113 10.88 0.76 -3.54
N GLU A 114 10.05 -0.27 -3.41
CA GLU A 114 9.30 -0.85 -4.54
C GLU A 114 8.20 0.12 -4.98
N LEU A 115 8.27 0.69 -6.18
CA LEU A 115 7.17 1.42 -6.81
C LEU A 115 6.41 0.47 -7.74
N VAL A 116 5.18 0.14 -7.37
CA VAL A 116 4.33 -0.85 -8.05
C VAL A 116 3.29 -0.17 -8.92
N MET A 117 3.11 -0.69 -10.13
CA MET A 117 2.03 -0.30 -11.03
C MET A 117 0.89 -1.32 -11.00
N THR A 118 -0.33 -0.87 -10.75
CA THR A 118 -1.54 -1.70 -10.85
C THR A 118 -2.33 -1.40 -12.12
N GLY A 119 -3.07 -2.40 -12.59
CA GLY A 119 -3.91 -2.30 -13.78
C GLY A 119 -3.24 -2.72 -15.09
N ALA A 120 -2.03 -3.28 -15.05
CA ALA A 120 -1.32 -3.74 -16.25
C ALA A 120 -1.97 -4.96 -16.94
N TYR A 121 -2.62 -5.83 -16.16
CA TYR A 121 -3.25 -7.08 -16.61
C TYR A 121 -4.71 -7.22 -16.14
N THR A 122 -5.46 -8.20 -16.65
CA THR A 122 -6.85 -8.44 -16.19
C THR A 122 -6.87 -8.95 -14.75
N ASN A 123 -7.93 -8.61 -14.02
CA ASN A 123 -8.05 -8.94 -12.59
C ASN A 123 -8.17 -10.44 -12.35
N PRO A 124 -7.66 -10.95 -11.21
CA PRO A 124 -8.01 -12.26 -10.70
C PRO A 124 -9.41 -12.23 -10.04
N SER A 125 -9.94 -13.41 -9.74
CA SER A 125 -11.04 -13.59 -8.80
C SER A 125 -10.50 -13.83 -7.39
N LEU A 126 -11.23 -13.35 -6.38
CA LEU A 126 -10.95 -13.58 -4.96
C LEU A 126 -12.19 -14.22 -4.31
N SER A 127 -11.98 -15.29 -3.55
CA SER A 127 -13.00 -15.93 -2.72
C SER A 127 -12.42 -16.27 -1.33
N VAL A 128 -13.29 -16.62 -0.39
CA VAL A 128 -12.93 -17.03 0.97
C VAL A 128 -13.67 -18.31 1.35
N TRP A 129 -13.05 -19.13 2.19
CA TRP A 129 -13.64 -20.33 2.78
C TRP A 129 -13.36 -20.35 4.30
N PRO A 130 -14.31 -20.78 5.16
CA PRO A 130 -15.65 -21.26 4.83
C PRO A 130 -16.64 -20.12 4.45
N SER A 131 -16.47 -18.92 5.02
CA SER A 131 -17.34 -17.77 4.82
C SER A 131 -16.60 -16.46 5.06
N SER A 132 -17.18 -15.34 4.63
CA SER A 132 -16.70 -13.98 4.90
C SER A 132 -17.25 -13.38 6.20
N ASP A 133 -18.19 -14.06 6.84
CA ASP A 133 -18.72 -13.76 8.17
C ASP A 133 -18.44 -14.97 9.07
N VAL A 134 -17.65 -14.78 10.12
CA VAL A 134 -17.10 -15.84 10.98
C VAL A 134 -16.99 -15.36 12.43
N THR A 135 -16.89 -16.30 13.37
CA THR A 135 -16.54 -15.98 14.77
C THR A 135 -15.02 -15.97 14.97
N SER A 136 -14.55 -15.22 15.97
CA SER A 136 -13.14 -15.20 16.33
C SER A 136 -12.69 -16.58 16.83
N GLY A 137 -11.48 -16.98 16.43
CA GLY A 137 -10.92 -18.31 16.67
C GLY A 137 -11.02 -19.25 15.47
N VAL A 138 -11.83 -18.92 14.45
CA VAL A 138 -11.97 -19.73 13.23
C VAL A 138 -10.75 -19.55 12.30
N SER A 139 -10.34 -20.61 11.61
CA SER A 139 -9.40 -20.54 10.50
C SER A 139 -10.15 -20.26 9.19
N ILE A 140 -9.65 -19.31 8.40
CA ILE A 140 -10.17 -19.02 7.06
C ILE A 140 -9.07 -19.14 6.00
N ALA A 141 -9.47 -19.36 4.75
CA ALA A 141 -8.58 -19.37 3.61
C ALA A 141 -9.12 -18.47 2.49
N PHE A 142 -8.35 -17.46 2.10
CA PHE A 142 -8.60 -16.70 0.88
C PHE A 142 -8.01 -17.43 -0.31
N LYS A 143 -8.82 -17.73 -1.33
CA LYS A 143 -8.33 -18.25 -2.61
C LYS A 143 -8.39 -17.16 -3.67
N CYS A 144 -7.23 -16.85 -4.24
CA CYS A 144 -7.13 -15.96 -5.39
C CYS A 144 -6.78 -16.76 -6.64
N SER A 145 -7.45 -16.52 -7.76
CA SER A 145 -7.24 -17.30 -8.99
C SER A 145 -7.38 -16.50 -10.28
N SER A 146 -6.68 -16.94 -11.34
CA SER A 146 -6.76 -16.35 -12.68
C SER A 146 -6.53 -17.41 -13.76
N SER A 147 -7.13 -17.19 -14.93
CA SER A 147 -6.76 -17.90 -16.17
C SER A 147 -5.42 -17.43 -16.73
N MET A 148 -4.96 -16.21 -16.37
CA MET A 148 -3.62 -15.75 -16.71
C MET A 148 -2.57 -16.53 -15.91
N GLY A 149 -1.44 -16.84 -16.55
CA GLY A 149 -0.30 -17.54 -15.97
C GLY A 149 0.52 -16.72 -14.98
N PHE A 150 -0.13 -15.96 -14.09
CA PHE A 150 0.55 -15.22 -13.03
C PHE A 150 1.42 -16.16 -12.20
N GLY A 151 2.66 -15.73 -11.97
CA GLY A 151 3.63 -16.50 -11.19
C GLY A 151 3.51 -16.25 -9.68
N ARG A 152 2.88 -15.14 -9.29
CA ARG A 152 2.60 -14.74 -7.91
C ARG A 152 1.22 -14.10 -7.81
N PHE A 153 0.61 -14.28 -6.65
CA PHE A 153 -0.57 -13.54 -6.22
C PHE A 153 -0.25 -12.72 -4.97
N ILE A 154 -0.87 -11.56 -4.86
CA ILE A 154 -0.70 -10.62 -3.75
C ILE A 154 -2.08 -10.36 -3.16
N LEU A 155 -2.28 -10.70 -1.88
CA LEU A 155 -3.48 -10.39 -1.11
C LEU A 155 -3.19 -9.17 -0.22
N ILE A 156 -4.09 -8.19 -0.23
CA ILE A 156 -3.94 -6.93 0.50
C ILE A 156 -5.24 -6.60 1.24
N GLN A 157 -5.11 -6.13 2.49
CA GLN A 157 -6.19 -5.53 3.25
C GLN A 157 -6.18 -4.00 3.09
N ASP A 158 -7.29 -3.43 2.65
CA ASP A 158 -7.46 -1.98 2.48
C ASP A 158 -7.15 -1.19 3.76
N GLY A 159 -6.51 -0.03 3.60
CA GLY A 159 -6.27 0.93 4.68
C GLY A 159 -5.24 0.47 5.73
N LYS A 160 -4.58 -0.67 5.52
CA LYS A 160 -3.51 -1.18 6.38
C LYS A 160 -2.37 -1.76 5.52
N ASP A 161 -1.48 -0.90 5.04
CA ASP A 161 -0.37 -1.27 4.14
C ASP A 161 0.57 -2.36 4.72
N SER A 162 0.56 -2.56 6.04
CA SER A 162 1.26 -3.65 6.73
C SER A 162 0.69 -5.06 6.45
N PHE A 163 -0.56 -5.17 6.01
CA PHE A 163 -1.24 -6.44 5.73
C PHE A 163 -1.22 -6.76 4.23
N ARG A 164 -0.01 -7.04 3.74
CA ARG A 164 0.27 -7.55 2.39
C ARG A 164 0.88 -8.94 2.48
N TRP A 165 0.23 -9.93 1.87
CA TRP A 165 0.77 -11.28 1.70
C TRP A 165 1.05 -11.55 0.24
N THR A 166 2.20 -12.14 -0.07
CA THR A 166 2.55 -12.57 -1.44
C THR A 166 2.84 -14.06 -1.41
N LEU A 167 2.16 -14.81 -2.28
CA LEU A 167 2.39 -16.24 -2.46
C LEU A 167 2.70 -16.56 -3.92
N ASP A 168 3.60 -17.51 -4.10
CA ASP A 168 3.87 -18.10 -5.40
C ASP A 168 2.64 -18.88 -5.90
N SER A 169 2.39 -18.76 -7.20
CA SER A 169 1.24 -19.36 -7.88
C SER A 169 1.37 -20.88 -7.98
N GLN A 170 0.28 -21.56 -7.63
CA GLN A 170 0.10 -22.99 -7.71
C GLN A 170 -0.79 -23.34 -8.91
N ARG A 171 -0.56 -24.53 -9.48
CA ARG A 171 -1.37 -25.07 -10.56
C ARG A 171 -1.50 -26.59 -10.39
N HIS A 172 -2.73 -27.07 -10.48
CA HIS A 172 -3.05 -28.48 -10.68
C HIS A 172 -3.60 -28.65 -12.10
N ASP A 173 -3.60 -29.89 -12.60
CA ASP A 173 -4.07 -30.18 -13.96
C ASP A 173 -5.49 -29.67 -14.18
N ASN A 174 -5.70 -29.04 -15.33
CA ASN A 174 -6.96 -28.40 -15.75
C ASN A 174 -7.54 -27.33 -14.80
N GLN A 175 -6.79 -26.85 -13.79
CA GLN A 175 -7.21 -25.75 -12.93
C GLN A 175 -6.57 -24.40 -13.34
N PRO A 176 -7.23 -23.27 -13.05
CA PRO A 176 -6.62 -21.94 -13.14
C PRO A 176 -5.43 -21.81 -12.17
N PHE A 177 -4.53 -20.91 -12.50
CA PHE A 177 -3.44 -20.49 -11.63
C PHE A 177 -4.03 -19.86 -10.38
N HIS A 178 -3.56 -20.24 -9.19
CA HIS A 178 -4.13 -19.74 -7.94
C HIS A 178 -3.13 -19.73 -6.79
N ALA A 179 -3.44 -18.98 -5.75
CA ALA A 179 -2.81 -19.11 -4.44
C ALA A 179 -3.88 -19.12 -3.34
N THR A 180 -3.60 -19.86 -2.27
CA THR A 180 -4.46 -19.96 -1.09
C THR A 180 -3.72 -19.37 0.11
N PHE A 181 -4.23 -18.27 0.64
CA PHE A 181 -3.70 -17.58 1.82
C PHE A 181 -4.52 -18.01 3.04
N VAL A 182 -3.91 -18.74 3.97
CA VAL A 182 -4.56 -19.21 5.19
C VAL A 182 -4.32 -18.21 6.32
N LEU A 183 -5.38 -17.88 7.07
CA LEU A 183 -5.32 -17.17 8.34
C LEU A 183 -5.81 -18.13 9.42
N ASP A 184 -4.88 -18.66 10.23
CA ASP A 184 -5.15 -19.78 11.15
C ASP A 184 -6.12 -19.45 12.29
N THR A 185 -6.13 -18.21 12.76
CA THR A 185 -6.96 -17.78 13.90
C THR A 185 -7.40 -16.34 13.70
N VAL A 186 -8.60 -16.16 13.14
CA VAL A 186 -9.15 -14.83 12.88
C VAL A 186 -9.61 -14.12 14.16
N THR A 187 -9.43 -12.80 14.16
CA THR A 187 -9.79 -11.89 15.25
C THR A 187 -10.38 -10.61 14.66
N PRO A 188 -11.12 -9.79 15.41
CA PRO A 188 -11.68 -8.52 14.92
C PRO A 188 -10.66 -7.57 14.29
N ASN A 189 -9.37 -7.66 14.62
CA ASN A 189 -8.29 -6.90 13.98
C ASN A 189 -8.13 -7.19 12.48
N HIS A 190 -8.57 -8.37 12.03
CA HIS A 190 -8.58 -8.78 10.64
C HIS A 190 -9.79 -8.23 9.85
N ASN A 191 -10.77 -7.60 10.50
CA ASN A 191 -11.93 -7.01 9.83
C ASN A 191 -11.52 -5.93 8.83
N GLY A 192 -12.15 -5.96 7.65
CA GLY A 192 -11.90 -5.00 6.58
C GLY A 192 -12.08 -5.61 5.19
N THR A 193 -11.73 -4.83 4.18
CA THR A 193 -11.87 -5.21 2.78
C THR A 193 -10.57 -5.79 2.25
N PHE A 194 -10.62 -6.95 1.62
CA PHE A 194 -9.50 -7.64 1.00
C PHE A 194 -9.60 -7.55 -0.52
N ARG A 195 -8.45 -7.41 -1.17
CA ARG A 195 -8.27 -7.40 -2.63
C ARG A 195 -7.11 -8.29 -3.02
N CYS A 196 -7.21 -8.93 -4.18
CA CYS A 196 -6.12 -9.69 -4.75
C CYS A 196 -5.63 -9.10 -6.08
N TYR A 197 -4.33 -9.22 -6.30
CA TYR A 197 -3.62 -8.88 -7.52
C TYR A 197 -2.78 -10.08 -8.00
N GLY A 198 -2.56 -10.18 -9.30
CA GLY A 198 -1.64 -11.14 -9.91
C GLY A 198 -0.45 -10.44 -10.57
N SER A 199 0.71 -11.08 -10.56
CA SER A 199 1.94 -10.59 -11.18
C SER A 199 2.76 -11.75 -11.79
N PHE A 200 3.54 -11.46 -12.82
CA PHE A 200 4.47 -12.40 -13.44
C PHE A 200 5.85 -12.34 -12.78
N ARG A 201 6.60 -13.47 -12.75
CA ARG A 201 7.89 -13.54 -12.04
C ARG A 201 8.96 -12.63 -12.63
N ASN A 202 8.89 -12.36 -13.93
CA ASN A 202 9.77 -11.47 -14.69
C ASN A 202 9.36 -9.98 -14.61
N GLU A 203 8.16 -9.67 -14.12
CA GLU A 203 7.61 -8.30 -14.04
C GLU A 203 6.99 -8.06 -12.64
N PRO A 204 7.78 -8.21 -11.54
CA PRO A 204 7.24 -8.24 -10.17
C PRO A 204 6.60 -6.92 -9.72
N HIS A 205 6.99 -5.79 -10.33
CA HIS A 205 6.42 -4.47 -10.08
C HIS A 205 5.16 -4.17 -10.92
N LEU A 206 4.83 -5.02 -11.90
CA LEU A 206 3.62 -4.90 -12.72
C LEU A 206 2.55 -5.86 -12.20
N TRP A 207 1.45 -5.29 -11.72
CA TRP A 207 0.33 -6.02 -11.15
C TRP A 207 -0.93 -5.85 -12.00
N SER A 208 -1.81 -6.84 -11.92
CA SER A 208 -3.14 -6.82 -12.52
C SER A 208 -3.98 -5.64 -12.03
N LYS A 209 -5.18 -5.48 -12.62
CA LYS A 209 -6.30 -4.84 -11.93
C LYS A 209 -6.60 -5.60 -10.63
N SER A 210 -7.14 -4.90 -9.63
CA SER A 210 -7.68 -5.52 -8.41
C SER A 210 -8.78 -6.53 -8.75
N SER A 211 -8.87 -7.61 -7.99
CA SER A 211 -10.11 -8.39 -7.86
C SER A 211 -11.26 -7.51 -7.37
N ASP A 212 -12.49 -8.04 -7.45
CA ASP A 212 -13.59 -7.49 -6.67
C ASP A 212 -13.24 -7.50 -5.15
N PRO A 213 -13.75 -6.51 -4.39
CA PRO A 213 -13.49 -6.41 -2.96
C PRO A 213 -14.24 -7.49 -2.17
N LEU A 214 -13.57 -8.11 -1.21
CA LEU A 214 -14.15 -9.09 -0.29
C LEU A 214 -14.07 -8.55 1.14
N VAL A 215 -15.23 -8.26 1.76
CA VAL A 215 -15.30 -7.76 3.13
C VAL A 215 -15.32 -8.93 4.11
N LEU A 216 -14.30 -9.02 4.98
CA LEU A 216 -14.25 -9.97 6.09
C LEU A 216 -14.84 -9.33 7.35
N MET A 217 -15.77 -10.03 7.98
CA MET A 217 -16.36 -9.70 9.26
C MET A 217 -16.09 -10.83 10.26
N VAL A 218 -15.42 -10.49 11.36
CA VAL A 218 -15.15 -11.39 12.49
C VAL A 218 -15.92 -10.87 13.70
N SER A 219 -16.86 -11.68 14.18
CA SER A 219 -17.62 -11.45 15.41
C SER A 219 -16.88 -12.02 16.63
N GLU A 220 -16.96 -11.36 17.78
CA GLU A 220 -16.40 -11.90 19.02
C GLU A 220 -17.14 -13.16 19.47
N THR A 221 -16.37 -14.13 19.95
CA THR A 221 -16.91 -15.33 20.61
C THR A 221 -17.50 -14.89 21.96
N LYS A 222 -18.82 -14.83 22.04
CA LYS A 222 -19.53 -14.64 23.33
C LYS A 222 -19.25 -15.86 24.20
N ASN A 223 -18.23 -15.76 25.06
CA ASN A 223 -18.08 -16.68 26.17
C ASN A 223 -19.37 -16.57 27.01
N GLN A 224 -20.19 -17.63 26.99
CA GLN A 224 -21.17 -17.81 28.03
C GLN A 224 -20.39 -17.92 29.33
N SER A 225 -20.53 -16.91 30.20
CA SER A 225 -20.11 -17.06 31.60
C SER A 225 -20.76 -18.33 32.14
N PRO A 226 -20.06 -19.17 32.92
CA PRO A 226 -20.69 -20.30 33.57
C PRO A 226 -21.91 -19.80 34.36
N THR A 227 -23.06 -20.40 34.10
CA THR A 227 -24.24 -20.20 34.92
C THR A 227 -23.88 -20.60 36.34
N HIS A 228 -23.88 -19.67 37.28
CA HIS A 228 -23.84 -20.02 38.70
C HIS A 228 -25.13 -20.78 39.01
N THR A 229 -25.01 -22.11 39.04
CA THR A 229 -26.05 -23.00 39.56
C THR A 229 -25.84 -23.00 41.06
N GLU A 230 -26.54 -22.12 41.77
CA GLU A 230 -26.65 -22.21 43.23
C GLU A 230 -27.77 -23.19 43.58
N ASP A 231 -27.41 -24.47 43.61
CA ASP A 231 -28.11 -25.45 44.45
C ASP A 231 -27.56 -25.31 45.88
N ASP A 232 -28.32 -24.68 46.78
CA ASP A 232 -28.46 -25.24 48.14
C ASP A 232 -29.79 -24.83 48.78
N ALA A 233 -30.26 -25.66 49.72
CA ALA A 233 -31.63 -25.65 50.22
C ALA A 233 -31.77 -25.05 51.63
N SER A 234 -33.02 -24.67 51.95
CA SER A 234 -33.72 -24.99 53.22
C SER A 234 -34.39 -23.83 53.99
N VAL A 235 -35.72 -23.74 53.79
CA VAL A 235 -36.77 -23.61 54.82
C VAL A 235 -36.82 -22.37 55.74
N LYS A 236 -37.90 -21.57 55.57
CA LYS A 236 -38.96 -21.42 56.61
C LYS A 236 -40.30 -20.86 56.08
N ASN A 237 -41.39 -21.33 56.69
CA ASN A 237 -42.80 -20.99 56.37
C ASN A 237 -43.19 -19.53 56.73
N THR A 238 -44.22 -18.97 56.07
CA THR A 238 -45.61 -18.85 56.60
C THR A 238 -46.53 -18.05 55.62
N GLN A 239 -47.85 -18.29 55.73
CA GLN A 239 -49.04 -17.62 55.13
C GLN A 239 -48.99 -16.07 55.03
N SER A 240 -49.82 -15.33 54.27
CA SER A 240 -51.04 -15.60 53.47
C SER A 240 -51.37 -14.43 52.50
N GLU A 241 -52.20 -14.72 51.48
CA GLU A 241 -53.21 -13.86 50.80
C GLU A 241 -53.16 -12.32 50.88
N ASP A 242 -53.19 -11.64 49.71
CA ASP A 242 -54.25 -10.66 49.39
C ASP A 242 -54.39 -10.47 47.85
N ASN A 243 -55.56 -10.00 47.39
CA ASN A 243 -55.86 -9.66 45.99
C ASN A 243 -55.74 -8.14 45.76
N GLY A 244 -55.39 -7.71 44.54
CA GLY A 244 -55.35 -6.28 44.20
C GLY A 244 -55.34 -6.02 42.69
N GLU A 245 -56.35 -5.31 42.21
CA GLU A 245 -56.64 -5.03 40.79
C GLU A 245 -56.54 -3.52 40.50
N LEU A 246 -56.22 -3.15 39.24
CA LEU A 246 -56.13 -1.78 38.70
C LEU A 246 -55.00 -0.91 39.32
N ASP A 247 -54.41 0.08 38.64
CA ASP A 247 -54.99 0.96 37.62
C ASP A 247 -54.04 1.42 36.50
N SER A 248 -54.65 1.95 35.44
CA SER A 248 -54.05 2.65 34.28
C SER A 248 -53.19 3.88 34.66
N TRP A 249 -52.21 4.25 33.83
CA TRP A 249 -52.19 5.54 33.08
C TRP A 249 -50.89 5.73 32.27
N ASN A 250 -51.04 6.25 31.06
CA ASN A 250 -49.97 6.59 30.10
C ASN A 250 -50.56 7.59 29.08
N PRO A 251 -49.77 8.30 28.23
CA PRO A 251 -48.46 8.93 28.42
C PRO A 251 -48.69 10.46 28.64
N PRO A 252 -48.22 11.43 27.82
CA PRO A 252 -46.85 11.77 27.37
C PRO A 252 -46.43 13.22 27.75
N ASP A 253 -45.17 13.61 27.49
CA ASP A 253 -44.93 14.78 26.62
C ASP A 253 -43.59 14.73 25.84
N LYS A 254 -43.62 15.42 24.71
CA LYS A 254 -42.66 15.74 23.63
C LYS A 254 -41.14 15.82 23.91
N ASP A 255 -40.41 15.09 23.04
CA ASP A 255 -39.16 15.41 22.33
C ASP A 255 -39.18 16.87 21.72
N PRO A 256 -38.10 17.57 21.27
CA PRO A 256 -36.92 16.97 20.63
C PRO A 256 -35.54 17.67 20.75
N HIS A 257 -34.47 16.90 20.50
CA HIS A 257 -33.23 17.42 19.91
C HIS A 257 -32.84 16.65 18.63
N GLY A 258 -33.68 16.77 17.60
CA GLY A 258 -33.36 16.29 16.25
C GLY A 258 -32.38 17.23 15.53
N ILE A 259 -31.16 16.76 15.25
CA ILE A 259 -30.20 17.49 14.40
C ILE A 259 -30.59 17.29 12.94
N VAL A 260 -30.99 18.39 12.28
CA VAL A 260 -31.37 18.40 10.86
C VAL A 260 -30.11 18.48 9.99
N TYR A 261 -29.85 17.43 9.20
CA TYR A 261 -28.94 17.52 8.05
C TYR A 261 -29.64 18.25 6.90
N ALA A 262 -29.00 19.29 6.36
CA ALA A 262 -29.55 20.05 5.25
C ALA A 262 -29.59 19.23 3.95
N GLN A 263 -30.77 19.04 3.36
CA GLN A 263 -30.91 18.47 2.02
C GLN A 263 -30.45 19.48 0.96
N VAL A 264 -29.31 19.22 0.31
CA VAL A 264 -28.86 19.99 -0.84
C VAL A 264 -29.66 19.58 -2.08
N LYS A 265 -30.42 20.52 -2.67
CA LYS A 265 -31.13 20.29 -3.94
C LYS A 265 -30.14 20.08 -5.09
N PRO A 266 -30.34 19.07 -5.96
CA PRO A 266 -29.57 18.94 -7.20
C PRO A 266 -29.85 20.13 -8.13
N SER A 267 -28.82 20.93 -8.39
CA SER A 267 -28.89 22.01 -9.38
C SER A 267 -28.85 21.40 -10.78
N ARG A 268 -29.81 21.75 -11.64
CA ARG A 268 -29.84 21.27 -13.03
C ARG A 268 -28.64 21.86 -13.79
N LEU A 269 -27.74 21.01 -14.27
CA LEU A 269 -26.65 21.44 -15.14
C LEU A 269 -27.23 21.94 -16.47
N ARG A 270 -27.03 23.22 -16.77
CA ARG A 270 -27.42 23.84 -18.04
C ARG A 270 -26.47 23.32 -19.13
N LYS A 271 -26.99 22.66 -20.15
CA LYS A 271 -26.20 22.26 -21.33
C LYS A 271 -25.91 23.51 -22.17
N ASP A 272 -24.70 24.06 -22.03
CA ASP A 272 -24.17 24.96 -23.06
C ASP A 272 -23.48 24.13 -24.14
N THR A 273 -24.12 24.06 -25.31
CA THR A 273 -23.54 23.50 -26.53
C THR A 273 -22.50 24.46 -27.09
N THR A 274 -21.23 24.17 -26.86
CA THR A 274 -20.12 24.76 -27.62
C THR A 274 -19.33 23.66 -28.32
N SER A 275 -19.34 23.67 -29.64
CA SER A 275 -18.70 22.68 -30.50
C SER A 275 -17.18 22.69 -30.34
N TRP A 276 -16.61 21.67 -29.71
CA TRP A 276 -15.19 21.35 -29.78
C TRP A 276 -15.01 20.01 -30.52
N ARG A 277 -14.45 20.06 -31.74
CA ARG A 277 -14.00 18.85 -32.45
C ARG A 277 -12.65 18.41 -31.88
N PRO A 278 -12.49 17.18 -31.39
CA PRO A 278 -11.17 16.58 -31.23
C PRO A 278 -10.58 16.34 -32.62
N LYS A 279 -9.28 16.62 -32.81
CA LYS A 279 -8.57 16.16 -34.01
C LYS A 279 -8.30 14.66 -33.88
N GLU A 280 -8.74 13.93 -34.90
CA GLU A 280 -8.60 12.49 -35.03
C GLU A 280 -7.11 12.11 -35.03
N THR A 281 -6.66 11.46 -33.95
CA THR A 281 -5.31 10.88 -33.84
C THR A 281 -5.49 9.37 -33.74
N GLN A 282 -4.93 8.64 -34.70
CA GLN A 282 -5.16 7.20 -34.84
C GLN A 282 -4.64 6.42 -33.63
N VAL A 283 -5.57 5.87 -32.84
CA VAL A 283 -5.25 4.89 -31.80
C VAL A 283 -5.11 3.53 -32.47
N VAL A 284 -3.88 3.14 -32.81
CA VAL A 284 -3.59 1.76 -33.22
C VAL A 284 -3.79 0.85 -32.01
N THR A 285 -4.78 -0.03 -32.07
CA THR A 285 -5.06 -0.97 -30.98
C THR A 285 -4.12 -2.17 -31.04
N TYR A 286 -3.58 -2.58 -29.89
CA TYR A 286 -2.63 -3.70 -29.77
C TYR A 286 -3.16 -5.07 -30.24
N ALA A 287 -4.46 -5.17 -30.56
CA ALA A 287 -5.08 -6.37 -31.12
C ALA A 287 -4.51 -6.78 -32.50
N GLN A 288 -3.91 -5.86 -33.26
CA GLN A 288 -3.42 -6.13 -34.62
C GLN A 288 -1.97 -6.65 -34.68
N LEU A 289 -1.24 -6.73 -33.56
CA LEU A 289 0.15 -7.24 -33.53
C LEU A 289 0.25 -8.74 -33.25
N CYS A 290 -0.80 -9.39 -32.73
CA CYS A 290 -0.81 -10.85 -32.52
C CYS A 290 -1.12 -11.65 -33.81
N SER A 291 -1.53 -11.01 -34.90
CA SER A 291 -1.90 -11.67 -36.16
C SER A 291 -0.74 -11.80 -37.16
N ARG A 292 0.46 -11.30 -36.85
CA ARG A 292 1.59 -11.21 -37.80
C ARG A 292 2.79 -12.10 -37.49
N THR A 293 2.74 -12.89 -36.42
CA THR A 293 3.81 -13.80 -36.01
C THR A 293 3.56 -15.28 -36.36
N GLN A 294 2.37 -15.63 -36.87
CA GLN A 294 2.07 -17.00 -37.32
C GLN A 294 2.44 -17.30 -38.79
N GLU A 295 2.91 -16.32 -39.56
CA GLU A 295 3.21 -16.47 -41.00
C GLU A 295 4.71 -16.67 -41.31
N TYR A 296 5.54 -16.86 -40.27
CA TYR A 296 7.00 -17.04 -40.39
C TYR A 296 7.54 -18.37 -39.83
N ASP A 297 6.67 -19.27 -39.34
CA ASP A 297 7.06 -20.57 -38.76
C ASP A 297 6.41 -21.75 -39.54
N ASN A 298 6.32 -21.60 -40.87
CA ASN A 298 5.82 -22.65 -41.76
C ASN A 298 6.34 -22.51 -43.21
N ARG A 299 7.66 -22.39 -43.37
CA ARG A 299 8.35 -22.51 -44.66
C ARG A 299 9.78 -23.02 -44.49
#